data_AF-A0A3G4VS58-F1
#
_entry.id   AF-A0A3G4VS58-F1
#
_cell.length_a   1.000
_cell.length_b   1.000
_cell.length_c   1.000
_cell.angle_alpha   90.00
_cell.angle_beta   90.00
_cell.angle_gamma   90.00
#
_symmetry.space_group_name_H-M   'P 1'
#
loop_
_entity.id
_entity.type
_entity.pdbx_description
1 polymer ?
#
loop_
_entity_poly.entity_id
_entity_poly.type
_entity_poly.pdbx_seq_one_letter_code
_entity_poly.pdbx_strand_id
1 'polypeptide(L)' 'MRTDEGPFPMETTFTWEPYGEGSDRTRMTIRSRGEPSGFASLGAIVMAAAMRRAQHKDLAALTALLER' A
#
# COMPACT_ATOMS: atom_id res chain seq x y z
N MET A 1 -1.24 4.12 9.73
CA MET A 1 -1.39 2.81 10.39
C MET A 1 -0.01 2.19 10.58
N ARG A 2 0.32 1.68 11.76
CA ARG A 2 1.59 1.01 12.01
C ARG A 2 1.30 -0.39 12.54
N THR A 3 1.97 -1.38 12.00
CA THR A 3 1.88 -2.78 12.40
C THR A 3 3.22 -3.17 12.99
N ASP A 4 3.26 -3.34 14.31
CA ASP A 4 4.43 -3.81 15.06
C ASP A 4 4.35 -5.33 15.36
N GLU A 5 3.25 -6.00 14.99
CA GLU A 5 3.09 -7.46 15.10
C GLU A 5 3.36 -8.14 13.75
N GLY A 6 4.45 -8.91 13.69
CA GLY A 6 4.87 -9.67 12.51
C GLY A 6 6.38 -9.63 12.32
N PRO A 7 6.94 -10.46 11.42
CA PRO A 7 8.40 -10.52 11.22
C PRO A 7 9.02 -9.21 10.71
N PHE A 8 8.20 -8.23 10.28
CA PHE A 8 8.63 -6.95 9.73
C PHE A 8 7.75 -5.81 10.26
N PRO A 9 8.31 -4.84 11.00
CA PRO A 9 7.58 -3.65 11.36
C PRO A 9 7.26 -2.86 10.08
N MET A 10 5.98 -2.52 9.90
CA MET A 10 5.49 -1.82 8.71
C MET A 10 4.63 -0.62 9.10
N GLU A 11 4.94 0.53 8.53
CA GLU A 11 4.13 1.73 8.58
C GLU A 11 3.42 1.91 7.24
N THR A 12 2.10 2.06 7.25
CA THR A 12 1.28 2.34 6.07
C THR A 12 0.58 3.68 6.25
N THR A 13 0.84 4.61 5.34
CA THR A 13 0.19 5.91 5.25
C THR A 13 -0.82 5.90 4.11
N PHE A 14 -2.02 6.38 4.40
CA PHE A 14 -3.07 6.61 3.42
C PHE A 14 -3.26 8.10 3.26
N THR A 15 -3.29 8.58 2.02
CA THR A 15 -3.61 9.99 1.72
C THR A 15 -4.74 10.04 0.70
N TRP A 16 -5.58 11.07 0.83
CA TRP A 16 -6.70 11.33 -0.06
C TRP A 16 -6.64 12.78 -0.50
N GLU A 17 -6.86 13.02 -1.80
CA GLU A 17 -6.95 14.35 -2.37
C GLU A 17 -8.08 14.41 -3.42
N PRO A 18 -8.73 15.58 -3.58
CA PRO A 18 -9.64 15.80 -4.71
C PRO A 18 -8.92 15.57 -6.04
N TYR A 19 -9.60 14.97 -7.01
CA TYR A 19 -9.03 14.65 -8.31
C TYR A 19 -10.07 14.82 -9.43
N GLY A 20 -9.62 15.26 -10.63
CA GLY A 20 -10.49 15.50 -11.79
C GLY A 20 -11.11 16.90 -11.85
N GLU A 21 -11.66 17.25 -13.01
CA GLU A 21 -12.45 18.49 -13.17
C GLU A 21 -13.77 18.38 -12.39
N GLY A 22 -14.02 19.34 -11.50
CA GLY A 22 -15.24 19.36 -10.68
C GLY A 22 -15.16 18.61 -9.34
N SER A 23 -14.02 17.98 -9.02
CA SER A 23 -13.76 17.32 -7.72
C SER A 23 -14.74 16.19 -7.35
N ASP A 24 -15.35 15.55 -8.34
CA ASP A 24 -16.25 14.40 -8.16
C ASP A 24 -15.49 13.09 -7.86
N ARG A 25 -14.16 13.07 -8.07
CA ARG A 25 -13.29 11.91 -7.80
C ARG A 25 -12.32 12.20 -6.67
N THR A 26 -11.93 11.14 -5.98
CA THR A 26 -10.89 11.17 -4.94
C THR A 26 -9.71 10.33 -5.39
N ARG A 27 -8.51 10.90 -5.40
CA ARG A 27 -7.29 10.11 -5.54
C ARG A 27 -6.86 9.63 -4.16
N MET A 28 -6.76 8.32 -4.01
CA MET A 28 -6.19 7.67 -2.84
C MET A 28 -4.77 7.20 -3.16
N THR A 29 -3.82 7.50 -2.28
CA THR A 29 -2.45 6.98 -2.35
C THR A 29 -2.13 6.18 -1.10
N ILE A 30 -1.50 5.02 -1.28
CA ILE A 30 -1.00 4.18 -0.19
C ILE A 30 0.52 4.17 -0.25
N ARG A 31 1.16 4.44 0.88
CA ARG A 31 2.60 4.27 1.05
C ARG A 31 2.86 3.37 2.24
N SER A 32 3.32 2.14 1.96
CA SER A 32 3.86 1.25 2.99
C SER A 32 5.39 1.38 3.03
N ARG A 33 5.93 1.67 4.22
CA ARG A 33 7.35 1.67 4.56
C ARG A 33 7.58 0.59 5.61
N GLY A 34 8.46 -0.36 5.32
CA GLY A 34 8.91 -1.36 6.29
C GLY A 34 10.34 -1.75 5.98
N GLU A 35 11.12 -2.04 7.01
CA GLU A 35 12.49 -2.52 6.87
C GLU A 35 12.44 -4.04 7.09
N PRO A 36 12.65 -4.87 6.06
CA PRO A 36 12.68 -6.31 6.24
C PRO A 36 14.01 -6.71 6.89
N SER A 37 14.18 -6.42 8.18
CA SER A 37 15.42 -6.65 8.94
C SER A 37 15.80 -8.14 9.11
N GLY A 38 14.96 -9.06 8.62
CA GLY A 38 15.15 -10.52 8.71
C GLY A 38 15.46 -11.25 7.40
N PHE A 39 15.58 -10.57 6.25
CA PHE A 39 15.94 -11.19 4.97
C PHE A 39 17.28 -10.67 4.44
N ALA A 40 18.13 -11.57 3.93
CA ALA A 40 19.30 -11.17 3.15
C ALA A 40 18.86 -10.18 2.04
N SER A 41 19.67 -9.17 1.76
CA SER A 41 19.35 -8.02 0.89
C SER A 41 18.70 -8.38 -0.46
N LEU A 42 19.02 -9.55 -1.03
CA LEU A 42 18.39 -10.07 -2.26
C LEU A 42 16.94 -10.53 -2.07
N GLY A 43 16.62 -11.13 -0.92
CA GLY A 43 15.24 -11.53 -0.57
C GLY A 43 14.32 -10.32 -0.36
N ALA A 44 14.87 -9.21 0.14
CA ALA A 44 14.12 -7.98 0.36
C ALA A 44 13.50 -7.41 -0.94
N ILE A 45 14.21 -7.48 -2.07
CA ILE A 45 13.70 -6.97 -3.36
C ILE A 45 12.53 -7.81 -3.87
N VAL A 46 12.66 -9.14 -3.82
CA VAL A 46 11.61 -10.07 -4.26
C VAL A 46 10.36 -9.90 -3.39
N MET A 47 10.54 -9.79 -2.07
CA MET A 47 9.45 -9.56 -1.13
C MET A 47 8.77 -8.20 -1.39
N ALA A 48 9.55 -7.13 -1.57
CA ALA A 48 9.01 -5.81 -1.89
C ALA A 48 8.18 -5.82 -3.20
N ALA A 49 8.61 -6.58 -4.21
CA ALA A 49 7.84 -6.75 -5.44
C ALA A 49 6.55 -7.54 -5.22
N ALA A 50 6.58 -8.61 -4.41
CA ALA A 50 5.39 -9.38 -4.06
C ALA A 50 4.38 -8.52 -3.27
N MET A 51 4.83 -7.78 -2.26
CA MET A 51 3.99 -6.89 -1.46
C MET A 51 3.36 -5.78 -2.31
N ARG A 52 4.12 -5.18 -3.23
CA ARG A 52 3.58 -4.17 -4.15
C ARG A 52 2.49 -4.73 -5.06
N ARG A 53 2.67 -5.96 -5.57
CA ARG A 53 1.63 -6.65 -6.37
C ARG A 53 0.38 -6.93 -5.55
N ALA A 54 0.52 -7.37 -4.30
CA ALA A 54 -0.61 -7.59 -3.41
C ALA A 54 -1.37 -6.28 -3.13
N GLN A 55 -0.66 -5.22 -2.73
CA GLN A 55 -1.26 -3.90 -2.48
C GLN A 55 -2.02 -3.35 -3.70
N HIS A 56 -1.50 -3.53 -4.93
CA HIS A 56 -2.23 -3.12 -6.13
C HIS A 56 -3.54 -3.89 -6.33
N LYS A 57 -3.58 -5.19 -6.01
CA LYS A 57 -4.83 -5.97 -6.08
C LYS A 57 -5.83 -5.51 -5.04
N ASP A 58 -5.37 -5.25 -3.83
CA ASP A 58 -6.22 -4.77 -2.74
C ASP A 58 -6.80 -3.38 -3.06
N LEU A 59 -5.98 -2.50 -3.64
CA LEU A 59 -6.43 -1.19 -4.13
C LEU A 59 -7.50 -1.31 -5.21
N ALA A 60 -7.32 -2.19 -6.19
CA ALA A 60 -8.33 -2.40 -7.23
C ALA A 60 -9.65 -2.93 -6.65
N ALA A 61 -9.58 -3.82 -5.66
CA ALA A 61 -10.75 -4.32 -4.95
C ALA A 61 -11.45 -3.21 -4.15
N LEU A 62 -10.67 -2.35 -3.46
CA LEU A 62 -11.20 -1.20 -2.74
C LEU A 62 -11.92 -0.22 -3.68
N THR A 63 -11.32 0.12 -4.82
CA THR A 63 -11.96 0.97 -5.83
C THR A 63 -13.28 0.36 -6.29
N ALA A 64 -13.30 -0.94 -6.62
CA ALA A 64 -14.52 -1.62 -7.05
C ALA A 64 -15.62 -1.68 -5.98
N LEU A 65 -15.26 -1.66 -4.69
CA LEU A 65 -16.23 -1.62 -3.58
C LEU A 65 -16.79 -0.22 -3.35
N LEU A 66 -15.97 0.82 -3.50
CA LEU A 66 -16.32 2.20 -3.19
C LEU A 66 -17.03 2.92 -4.35
N GLU A 67 -16.80 2.49 -5.59
CA GLU A 67 -17.41 3.06 -6.80
C GLU A 67 -18.66 2.30 -7.27
N ARG A 68 -19.24 1.47 -6.40
CA ARG A 68 -20.57 0.88 -6.61
C ARG A 68 -21.67 1.91 -6.39
#